data_AF-A0A4V1VJ68-F1
#
_entry.id   AF-A0A4V1VJ68-F1
#
_cell.length_a   1.000
_cell.length_b   1.000
_cell.length_c   1.000
_cell.angle_alpha   90.00
_cell.angle_beta   90.00
_cell.angle_gamma   90.00
#
_symmetry.space_group_name_H-M   'P 1'
#
loop_
_entity.id
_entity.type
_entity.pdbx_description
1 polymer ?
#
loop_
_entity_poly.entity_id
_entity_poly.type
_entity_poly.pdbx_seq_one_letter_code
_entity_poly.pdbx_strand_id
1 'polypeptide(L)'
;MIAYAAVAALQDPKFVAGVRKAGKDGQLAKRLVARPDLATILPGADSGAARANAALYRQGEALNASGLRVKKVSYSVQHQAWSQVFVPDAKARLTRVKQISSAGYRPVAGDEARLYAAVSDGGRRGGPASPVVTRGLAVAALTVLGDGGKAKSLLNEPKSGMCLRVAKLNLYQCLASAGPYYEDIYCLAMHGMMEPSSCATKATGAPIRTAQR
;
A
#
# COMPACT_ATOMS: atom_id res chain seq x y z
N MET A 1 2.41 -0.71 -2.94
CA MET A 1 1.28 0.08 -3.50
C MET A 1 1.16 -0.11 -5.01
N ILE A 2 2.19 0.16 -5.81
CA ILE A 2 2.13 0.04 -7.28
C ILE A 2 1.74 -1.38 -7.74
N ALA A 3 2.39 -2.42 -7.20
CA ALA A 3 2.03 -3.81 -7.53
C ALA A 3 0.57 -4.14 -7.18
N TYR A 4 0.07 -3.66 -6.03
CA TYR A 4 -1.32 -3.85 -5.63
C TYR A 4 -2.29 -3.14 -6.58
N ALA A 5 -1.98 -1.91 -7.02
CA ALA A 5 -2.74 -1.21 -8.05
C ALA A 5 -2.73 -1.97 -9.38
N ALA A 6 -1.61 -2.57 -9.76
CA ALA A 6 -1.50 -3.37 -10.97
C ALA A 6 -2.40 -4.62 -10.90
N VAL A 7 -2.33 -5.37 -9.81
CA VAL A 7 -3.18 -6.56 -9.58
C VAL A 7 -4.66 -6.17 -9.62
N ALA A 8 -5.04 -5.04 -9.02
CA ALA A 8 -6.41 -4.51 -9.10
C ALA A 8 -6.79 -4.12 -10.54
N ALA A 9 -5.94 -3.41 -11.28
CA ALA A 9 -6.22 -3.04 -12.68
C ALA A 9 -6.38 -4.26 -13.60
N LEU A 10 -5.64 -5.35 -13.34
CA LEU A 10 -5.76 -6.62 -14.08
C LEU A 10 -7.14 -7.28 -13.92
N GLN A 11 -7.90 -6.92 -12.87
CA GLN A 11 -9.28 -7.39 -12.69
C GLN A 11 -10.31 -6.61 -13.54
N ASP A 12 -9.87 -5.62 -14.34
CA ASP A 12 -10.75 -4.88 -15.25
C ASP A 12 -10.67 -5.46 -16.69
N PRO A 13 -11.73 -6.15 -17.17
CA PRO A 13 -11.69 -6.80 -18.48
C PRO A 13 -11.61 -5.80 -19.64
N LYS A 14 -12.14 -4.58 -19.50
CA LYS A 14 -12.08 -3.54 -20.55
C LYS A 14 -10.65 -3.07 -20.72
N PHE A 15 -9.96 -2.82 -19.60
CA PHE A 15 -8.54 -2.46 -19.60
C PHE A 15 -7.68 -3.58 -20.20
N VAL A 16 -7.85 -4.83 -19.75
CA VAL A 16 -7.07 -5.97 -20.27
C VAL A 16 -7.28 -6.15 -21.78
N ALA A 17 -8.52 -6.11 -22.26
CA ALA A 17 -8.81 -6.20 -23.69
C ALA A 17 -8.20 -5.02 -24.48
N GLY A 18 -8.28 -3.81 -23.92
CA GLY A 18 -7.68 -2.61 -24.50
C GLY A 18 -6.17 -2.69 -24.64
N VAL A 19 -5.46 -3.17 -23.61
CA VAL A 19 -4.01 -3.40 -23.66
C VAL A 19 -3.66 -4.43 -24.73
N ARG A 20 -4.36 -5.57 -24.78
CA ARG A 20 -4.11 -6.62 -25.79
C ARG A 20 -4.28 -6.07 -27.22
N LYS A 21 -5.29 -5.23 -27.44
CA LYS A 21 -5.52 -4.59 -28.75
C LYS A 21 -4.42 -3.59 -29.09
N ALA A 22 -4.00 -2.77 -28.13
CA ALA A 22 -2.99 -1.74 -28.32
C ALA A 22 -1.56 -2.33 -28.51
N GLY A 23 -1.29 -3.49 -27.92
CA GLY A 23 0.03 -4.14 -27.99
C GLY A 23 0.33 -4.91 -29.27
N LYS A 24 -0.56 -4.91 -30.27
CA LYS A 24 -0.37 -5.68 -31.51
C LYS A 24 0.87 -5.29 -32.31
N ASP A 25 1.37 -4.07 -32.14
CA ASP A 25 2.59 -3.56 -32.80
C ASP A 25 3.90 -4.10 -32.18
N GLY A 26 3.83 -4.76 -31.01
CA GLY A 26 4.98 -5.26 -30.26
C GLY A 26 5.86 -4.18 -29.62
N GLN A 27 5.58 -2.90 -29.85
CA GLN A 27 6.40 -1.77 -29.36
C GLN A 27 5.85 -1.17 -28.06
N LEU A 28 4.58 -1.41 -27.74
CA LEU A 28 3.91 -0.83 -26.57
C LEU A 28 4.66 -1.10 -25.27
N ALA A 29 5.17 -2.32 -25.05
CA ALA A 29 5.88 -2.66 -23.82
C ALA A 29 7.16 -1.83 -23.61
N LYS A 30 7.98 -1.67 -24.67
CA LYS A 30 9.19 -0.83 -24.62
C LYS A 30 8.84 0.63 -24.31
N ARG A 31 7.77 1.14 -24.92
CA ARG A 31 7.28 2.51 -24.69
C ARG A 31 6.79 2.70 -23.26
N LEU A 32 6.06 1.74 -22.69
CA LEU A 32 5.54 1.81 -21.31
C LEU A 32 6.64 1.84 -20.25
N VAL A 33 7.76 1.16 -20.48
CA VAL A 33 8.92 1.21 -19.57
C VAL A 33 9.51 2.62 -19.53
N ALA A 34 9.62 3.28 -20.68
CA ALA A 34 10.15 4.64 -20.78
C ALA A 34 9.14 5.72 -20.35
N ARG A 35 7.86 5.48 -20.64
CA ARG A 35 6.74 6.42 -20.48
C ARG A 35 5.53 5.71 -19.86
N PRO A 36 5.54 5.47 -18.54
CA PRO A 36 4.45 4.78 -17.85
C PRO A 36 3.13 5.56 -17.89
N ASP A 37 3.16 6.86 -18.15
CA ASP A 37 1.98 7.70 -18.39
C ASP A 37 1.17 7.27 -19.62
N LEU A 38 1.80 6.62 -20.61
CA LEU A 38 1.06 6.06 -21.76
C LEU A 38 0.00 5.04 -21.34
N ALA A 39 0.14 4.42 -20.17
CA ALA A 39 -0.85 3.48 -19.67
C ALA A 39 -2.21 4.14 -19.36
N THR A 40 -2.24 5.45 -19.07
CA THR A 40 -3.48 6.15 -18.71
C THR A 40 -4.33 6.55 -19.91
N ILE A 41 -3.79 6.43 -21.12
CA ILE A 41 -4.49 6.75 -22.37
C ILE A 41 -4.85 5.50 -23.19
N LEU A 42 -4.53 4.31 -22.67
CA LEU A 42 -4.91 3.06 -23.32
C LEU A 42 -6.44 2.86 -23.26
N PRO A 43 -7.04 2.16 -24.24
CA PRO A 43 -8.46 1.85 -24.16
C PRO A 43 -8.79 1.13 -22.84
N GLY A 44 -9.80 1.62 -22.12
CA GLY A 44 -10.20 1.08 -20.82
C GLY A 44 -9.35 1.51 -19.62
N ALA A 45 -8.33 2.36 -19.83
CA ALA A 45 -7.45 2.84 -18.76
C ALA A 45 -8.20 3.58 -17.65
N ASP A 46 -9.22 4.37 -17.98
CA ASP A 46 -10.03 5.11 -16.99
C ASP A 46 -10.75 4.15 -16.04
N SER A 47 -11.31 3.06 -16.57
CA SER A 47 -11.97 2.02 -15.79
C SER A 47 -10.97 1.24 -14.92
N GLY A 48 -9.82 0.86 -15.49
CA GLY A 48 -8.72 0.22 -14.76
C GLY A 48 -8.15 1.11 -13.66
N ALA A 49 -7.95 2.40 -13.95
CA ALA A 49 -7.48 3.41 -13.00
C ALA A 49 -8.46 3.55 -11.84
N ALA A 50 -9.76 3.64 -12.14
CA ALA A 50 -10.78 3.79 -11.12
C ALA A 50 -10.86 2.57 -10.20
N ARG A 51 -10.69 1.36 -10.74
CA ARG A 51 -10.62 0.14 -9.93
C ARG A 51 -9.35 0.12 -9.07
N ALA A 52 -8.19 0.40 -9.66
CA ALA A 52 -6.91 0.43 -8.94
C ALA A 52 -6.88 1.47 -7.81
N ASN A 53 -7.43 2.66 -8.07
CA ASN A 53 -7.59 3.74 -7.10
C ASN A 53 -8.49 3.28 -5.94
N ALA A 54 -9.64 2.70 -6.25
CA ALA A 54 -10.58 2.23 -5.24
C ALA A 54 -9.98 1.13 -4.35
N ALA A 55 -9.28 0.16 -4.95
CA ALA A 55 -8.65 -0.94 -4.22
C ALA A 55 -7.59 -0.43 -3.23
N LEU A 56 -6.68 0.44 -3.68
CA LEU A 56 -5.68 1.04 -2.80
C LEU A 56 -6.30 1.88 -1.68
N TYR A 57 -7.29 2.71 -2.03
CA TYR A 57 -7.95 3.58 -1.08
C TYR A 57 -8.65 2.78 0.02
N ARG A 58 -9.42 1.74 -0.35
CA ARG A 58 -10.08 0.85 0.61
C ARG A 58 -9.09 0.12 1.50
N GLN A 59 -7.99 -0.38 0.95
CA GLN A 59 -6.97 -1.05 1.76
C GLN A 59 -6.37 -0.08 2.79
N GLY A 60 -6.16 1.18 2.41
CA GLY A 60 -5.79 2.26 3.32
C GLY A 60 -6.83 2.47 4.41
N GLU A 61 -8.11 2.68 4.07
CA GLU A 61 -9.17 2.88 5.06
C GLU A 61 -9.33 1.67 6.00
N ALA A 62 -9.22 0.44 5.50
CA ALA A 62 -9.30 -0.78 6.29
C ALA A 62 -8.15 -0.89 7.30
N LEU A 63 -6.92 -0.54 6.88
CA LEU A 63 -5.77 -0.49 7.79
C LEU A 63 -5.92 0.64 8.82
N ASN A 64 -6.43 1.80 8.40
CA ASN A 64 -6.70 2.92 9.32
C ASN A 64 -7.73 2.52 10.39
N ALA A 65 -8.85 1.93 9.98
CA ALA A 65 -9.89 1.47 10.89
C ALA A 65 -9.36 0.43 11.88
N SER A 66 -8.49 -0.47 11.41
CA SER A 66 -7.81 -1.45 12.27
C SER A 66 -6.86 -0.76 13.26
N GLY A 67 -6.08 0.22 12.80
CA GLY A 67 -5.21 1.02 13.65
C GLY A 67 -5.96 1.79 14.73
N LEU A 68 -7.10 2.40 14.40
CA LEU A 68 -7.99 3.06 15.37
C LEU A 68 -8.49 2.10 16.45
N ARG A 69 -8.83 0.85 16.09
CA ARG A 69 -9.21 -0.18 17.07
C ARG A 69 -8.04 -0.55 17.98
N VAL A 70 -6.84 -0.76 17.43
CA VAL A 70 -5.65 -1.08 18.24
C VAL A 70 -5.27 0.09 19.15
N LYS A 71 -5.39 1.34 18.68
CA LYS A 71 -5.22 2.55 19.49
C LYS A 71 -6.23 2.61 20.63
N LYS A 72 -7.51 2.31 20.37
CA LYS A 72 -8.51 2.23 21.43
C LYS A 72 -8.16 1.16 22.46
N VAL A 73 -7.67 0.00 22.00
CA VAL A 73 -7.20 -1.07 22.88
C VAL A 73 -6.02 -0.60 23.73
N SER A 74 -5.04 0.13 23.19
CA SER A 74 -3.91 0.63 24.00
C SER A 74 -4.39 1.48 25.18
N TYR A 75 -5.35 2.39 24.95
CA TYR A 75 -5.95 3.18 26.04
C TYR A 75 -6.79 2.34 27.00
N SER A 76 -7.49 1.32 26.51
CA SER A 76 -8.27 0.44 27.38
C SER A 76 -7.37 -0.40 28.28
N VAL A 77 -6.28 -0.95 27.74
CA VAL A 77 -5.40 -1.84 28.50
C VAL A 77 -4.46 -1.07 29.41
N GLN A 78 -4.17 0.22 29.17
CA GLN A 78 -3.26 1.02 30.01
C GLN A 78 -3.66 1.06 31.50
N HIS A 79 -4.92 0.73 31.82
CA HIS A 79 -5.46 0.63 33.17
C HIS A 79 -5.30 -0.76 33.81
N GLN A 80 -4.73 -1.72 33.08
CA GLN A 80 -4.48 -3.09 33.53
C GLN A 80 -3.05 -3.18 34.08
N ALA A 81 -2.89 -3.74 35.28
CA ALA A 81 -1.60 -3.83 35.98
C ALA A 81 -0.49 -4.46 35.13
N TRP A 82 -0.80 -5.54 34.40
CA TRP A 82 0.17 -6.21 33.52
C TRP A 82 0.70 -5.31 32.40
N SER A 83 -0.10 -4.34 31.93
CA SER A 83 0.27 -3.48 30.80
C SER A 83 1.14 -2.30 31.20
N GLN A 84 1.08 -1.93 32.49
CA GLN A 84 1.86 -0.84 33.09
C GLN A 84 3.28 -1.28 33.44
N VAL A 85 3.54 -2.59 33.40
CA VAL A 85 4.89 -3.14 33.55
C VAL A 85 5.75 -2.70 32.38
N PHE A 86 6.95 -2.20 32.68
CA PHE A 86 7.94 -1.83 31.69
C PHE A 86 8.37 -3.05 30.88
N VAL A 87 8.44 -2.87 29.57
CA VAL A 87 8.88 -3.92 28.65
C VAL A 87 10.33 -4.31 28.98
N PRO A 88 10.59 -5.58 29.36
CA PRO A 88 11.96 -6.04 29.56
C PRO A 88 12.74 -5.99 28.25
N ASP A 89 13.98 -5.53 28.31
CA ASP A 89 14.89 -5.42 27.15
C ASP A 89 14.24 -4.75 25.93
N ALA A 90 13.74 -3.53 26.13
CA ALA A 90 13.15 -2.70 25.09
C ALA A 90 14.09 -2.53 23.87
N LYS A 91 15.41 -2.49 24.10
CA LYS A 91 16.41 -2.41 23.03
C LYS A 91 16.41 -3.63 22.12
N ALA A 92 16.41 -4.85 22.67
CA ALA A 92 16.31 -6.05 21.86
C ALA A 92 14.96 -6.15 21.15
N ARG A 93 13.87 -5.72 21.79
CA ARG A 93 12.55 -5.66 21.15
C ARG A 93 12.52 -4.71 19.95
N LEU A 94 13.03 -3.49 20.10
CA LEU A 94 13.19 -2.55 18.99
C LEU A 94 14.07 -3.13 17.87
N THR A 95 15.14 -3.83 18.23
CA THR A 95 16.01 -4.50 17.25
C THR A 95 15.24 -5.54 16.44
N ARG A 96 14.41 -6.36 17.09
CA ARG A 96 13.53 -7.32 16.40
C ARG A 96 12.52 -6.63 15.48
N VAL A 97 11.89 -5.55 15.93
CA VAL A 97 10.97 -4.76 15.08
C VAL A 97 11.70 -4.20 13.85
N LYS A 98 12.93 -3.70 14.03
CA LYS A 98 13.76 -3.21 12.92
C LYS A 98 14.05 -4.30 11.90
N GLN A 99 14.41 -5.50 12.37
CA GLN A 99 14.67 -6.69 11.53
C GLN A 99 13.41 -7.12 10.76
N ILE A 100 12.26 -7.22 11.43
CA ILE A 100 10.99 -7.57 10.78
C ILE A 100 10.62 -6.52 9.72
N SER A 101 10.78 -5.24 10.03
CA SER A 101 10.45 -4.16 9.11
C SER A 101 11.43 -4.04 7.94
N SER A 102 12.66 -4.53 8.07
CA SER A 102 13.62 -4.59 6.96
C SER A 102 13.55 -5.89 6.15
N ALA A 103 12.90 -6.92 6.68
CA ALA A 103 12.69 -8.16 5.95
C ALA A 103 11.79 -7.90 4.74
N GLY A 104 12.21 -8.41 3.58
CA GLY A 104 11.32 -8.49 2.42
C GLY A 104 10.13 -9.40 2.72
N TYR A 105 8.98 -9.10 2.12
CA TYR A 105 7.82 -9.98 2.20
C TYR A 105 8.17 -11.37 1.64
N ARG A 106 7.93 -12.41 2.45
CA ARG A 106 8.08 -13.81 2.06
C ARG A 106 6.68 -14.41 1.96
N PRO A 107 6.20 -14.72 0.73
CA PRO A 107 4.87 -15.28 0.58
C PRO A 107 4.77 -16.64 1.28
N VAL A 108 3.66 -16.87 1.96
CA VAL A 108 3.29 -18.18 2.52
C VAL A 108 2.14 -18.80 1.73
N ALA A 109 1.90 -20.10 1.92
CA ALA A 109 0.81 -20.79 1.25
C ALA A 109 -0.54 -20.09 1.50
N GLY A 110 -1.29 -19.84 0.43
CA GLY A 110 -2.60 -19.16 0.47
C GLY A 110 -2.55 -17.63 0.40
N ASP A 111 -1.38 -17.00 0.45
CA ASP A 111 -1.29 -15.54 0.34
C ASP A 111 -1.78 -15.00 -1.00
N GLU A 112 -1.54 -15.74 -2.08
CA GLU A 112 -2.03 -15.40 -3.41
C GLU A 112 -3.57 -15.34 -3.45
N ALA A 113 -4.24 -16.38 -2.92
CA ALA A 113 -5.70 -16.41 -2.85
C ALA A 113 -6.26 -15.26 -2.00
N ARG A 114 -5.61 -14.95 -0.87
CA ARG A 114 -5.98 -13.81 -0.01
C ARG A 114 -5.81 -12.48 -0.73
N LEU A 115 -4.71 -12.31 -1.47
CA LEU A 115 -4.47 -11.11 -2.28
C LEU A 115 -5.54 -10.95 -3.35
N TYR A 116 -5.85 -12.02 -4.10
CA TYR A 116 -6.92 -12.00 -5.10
C TYR A 116 -8.29 -11.69 -4.49
N ALA A 117 -8.62 -12.27 -3.34
CA ALA A 117 -9.86 -11.94 -2.64
C ALA A 117 -9.92 -10.44 -2.27
N ALA A 118 -8.82 -9.89 -1.74
CA ALA A 118 -8.74 -8.48 -1.34
C ALA A 118 -8.86 -7.51 -2.53
N VAL A 119 -8.28 -7.83 -3.69
CA VAL A 119 -8.39 -6.98 -4.89
C VAL A 119 -9.65 -7.20 -5.71
N SER A 120 -10.33 -8.34 -5.51
CA SER A 120 -11.60 -8.66 -6.17
C SER A 120 -12.76 -7.88 -5.58
N ASP A 121 -12.63 -7.48 -4.31
CA ASP A 121 -13.52 -6.53 -3.68
C ASP A 121 -13.66 -5.31 -4.62
N GLY A 122 -14.90 -5.03 -5.04
CA GLY A 122 -15.20 -4.32 -6.28
C GLY A 122 -15.01 -2.80 -6.20
N GLY A 123 -15.92 -2.04 -6.80
CA GLY A 123 -15.97 -0.58 -6.69
C GLY A 123 -14.99 0.19 -7.59
N ARG A 124 -15.26 1.49 -7.72
CA ARG A 124 -14.54 2.41 -8.60
C ARG A 124 -14.43 3.78 -7.94
N ARG A 125 -13.25 4.38 -8.03
CA ARG A 125 -12.98 5.73 -7.54
C ARG A 125 -12.36 6.54 -8.68
N GLY A 126 -13.18 7.40 -9.28
CA GLY A 126 -12.73 8.30 -10.36
C GLY A 126 -11.79 9.40 -9.87
N GLY A 127 -11.37 10.24 -10.80
CA GLY A 127 -10.41 11.34 -10.57
C GLY A 127 -9.08 11.09 -11.28
N PRO A 128 -8.17 12.09 -11.28
CA PRO A 128 -6.89 11.97 -11.94
C PRO A 128 -6.08 10.79 -11.40
N ALA A 129 -5.47 10.02 -12.31
CA ALA A 129 -4.60 8.91 -11.92
C ALA A 129 -3.36 9.46 -11.21
N SER A 130 -3.17 9.04 -9.96
CA SER A 130 -1.98 9.40 -9.19
C SER A 130 -0.72 8.74 -9.78
N PRO A 131 0.49 9.22 -9.45
CA PRO A 131 1.73 8.59 -9.90
C PRO A 131 1.86 7.09 -9.56
N VAL A 132 1.21 6.64 -8.47
CA VAL A 132 1.15 5.23 -8.08
C VAL A 132 0.16 4.45 -8.94
N VAL A 133 -1.02 5.02 -9.22
CA VAL A 133 -2.04 4.39 -10.08
C VAL A 133 -1.53 4.30 -11.52
N THR A 134 -0.93 5.38 -12.05
CA THR A 134 -0.32 5.41 -13.39
C THR A 134 0.74 4.32 -13.56
N ARG A 135 1.68 4.21 -12.61
CA ARG A 135 2.69 3.14 -12.61
C ARG A 135 2.04 1.76 -12.46
N GLY A 136 1.00 1.64 -11.65
CA GLY A 136 0.23 0.40 -11.50
C GLY A 136 -0.41 -0.06 -12.80
N LEU A 137 -1.01 0.86 -13.57
CA LEU A 137 -1.54 0.57 -14.89
C LEU A 137 -0.43 0.14 -15.87
N ALA A 138 0.72 0.81 -15.84
CA ALA A 138 1.84 0.43 -16.71
C ALA A 138 2.37 -0.97 -16.37
N VAL A 139 2.51 -1.31 -15.08
CA VAL A 139 2.89 -2.65 -14.62
C VAL A 139 1.83 -3.69 -15.03
N ALA A 140 0.55 -3.38 -14.88
CA ALA A 140 -0.54 -4.26 -15.32
C ALA A 140 -0.51 -4.47 -16.84
N ALA A 141 -0.32 -3.41 -17.62
CA ALA A 141 -0.21 -3.49 -19.06
C ALA A 141 0.99 -4.33 -19.50
N LEU A 142 2.18 -4.12 -18.91
CA LEU A 142 3.35 -4.96 -19.15
C LEU A 142 3.09 -6.43 -18.82
N THR A 143 2.34 -6.69 -17.74
CA THR A 143 1.94 -8.07 -17.37
C THR A 143 1.03 -8.69 -18.43
N VAL A 144 0.02 -7.96 -18.93
CA VAL A 144 -0.86 -8.43 -20.00
C VAL A 144 -0.10 -8.72 -21.30
N LEU A 145 0.94 -7.94 -21.59
CA LEU A 145 1.80 -8.09 -22.77
C LEU A 145 2.86 -9.21 -22.62
N GLY A 146 2.92 -9.91 -21.48
CA GLY A 146 3.92 -10.95 -21.22
C GLY A 146 5.31 -10.41 -20.85
N ASP A 147 5.42 -9.10 -20.57
CA ASP A 147 6.68 -8.38 -20.36
C ASP A 147 6.85 -7.92 -18.89
N GLY A 148 6.21 -8.61 -17.95
CA GLY A 148 6.20 -8.26 -16.52
C GLY A 148 7.59 -8.12 -15.89
N GLY A 149 8.60 -8.83 -16.40
CA GLY A 149 10.00 -8.71 -15.93
C GLY A 149 10.59 -7.30 -16.13
N LYS A 150 10.12 -6.56 -17.15
CA LYS A 150 10.55 -5.18 -17.43
C LYS A 150 9.91 -4.15 -16.49
N ALA A 151 8.94 -4.55 -15.68
CA ALA A 151 8.18 -3.65 -14.82
C ALA A 151 8.91 -3.26 -13.52
N LYS A 152 10.07 -3.87 -13.22
CA LYS A 152 10.81 -3.66 -11.96
C LYS A 152 11.14 -2.19 -11.69
N SER A 153 11.55 -1.44 -12.72
CA SER A 153 11.86 0.00 -12.60
C SER A 153 10.63 0.85 -12.27
N LEU A 154 9.43 0.37 -12.62
CA LEU A 154 8.17 1.06 -12.39
C LEU A 154 7.63 0.87 -10.96
N LEU A 155 8.21 -0.04 -10.17
CA LEU A 155 7.77 -0.31 -8.80
C LEU A 155 8.24 0.73 -7.78
N ASN A 156 8.99 1.75 -8.21
CA ASN A 156 9.46 2.83 -7.36
C ASN A 156 8.67 4.13 -7.59
N GLU A 157 8.10 4.68 -6.51
CA GLU A 157 7.48 6.01 -6.49
C GLU A 157 8.00 6.79 -5.27
N PRO A 158 8.79 7.86 -5.47
CA PRO A 158 9.52 8.52 -4.39
C PRO A 158 8.63 9.10 -3.27
N LYS A 159 7.46 9.66 -3.60
CA LYS A 159 6.62 10.36 -2.59
C LYS A 159 6.00 9.38 -1.59
N SER A 160 5.37 8.33 -2.10
CA SER A 160 4.80 7.25 -1.28
C SER A 160 5.88 6.44 -0.57
N GLY A 161 7.03 6.21 -1.23
CA GLY A 161 8.20 5.60 -0.60
C GLY A 161 8.75 6.40 0.56
N MET A 162 8.86 7.72 0.42
CA MET A 162 9.27 8.62 1.51
C MET A 162 8.24 8.62 2.65
N CYS A 163 6.95 8.68 2.33
CA CYS A 163 5.90 8.64 3.34
C CYS A 163 6.00 7.39 4.24
N LEU A 164 6.15 6.21 3.63
CA LEU A 164 6.33 4.97 4.38
C LEU A 164 7.65 4.96 5.19
N ARG A 165 8.70 5.59 4.68
CA ARG A 165 9.99 5.71 5.39
C ARG A 165 9.86 6.57 6.64
N VAL A 166 9.11 7.67 6.57
CA VAL A 166 8.81 8.52 7.74
C VAL A 166 7.96 7.77 8.75
N ALA A 167 6.89 7.08 8.33
CA ALA A 167 6.08 6.27 9.24
C ALA A 167 6.91 5.21 9.98
N LYS A 168 7.82 4.55 9.25
CA LYS A 168 8.76 3.58 9.81
C LYS A 168 9.74 4.22 10.80
N LEU A 169 10.24 5.42 10.51
CA LEU A 169 11.10 6.16 11.43
C LEU A 169 10.36 6.55 12.72
N ASN A 170 9.13 7.06 12.59
CA ASN A 170 8.29 7.44 13.74
C ASN A 170 8.01 6.22 14.62
N LEU A 171 7.73 5.06 14.02
CA LEU A 171 7.54 3.80 14.77
C LEU A 171 8.79 3.47 15.60
N TYR A 172 9.98 3.61 15.02
CA TYR A 172 11.22 3.32 15.74
C TYR A 172 11.49 4.31 16.87
N GLN A 173 11.19 5.60 16.66
CA GLN A 173 11.38 6.64 17.68
C GLN A 173 10.39 6.48 18.84
N CYS A 174 9.14 6.17 18.53
CA CYS A 174 8.11 5.88 19.53
C CYS A 174 8.50 4.65 20.37
N LEU A 175 8.85 3.52 19.73
CA LEU A 175 9.28 2.31 20.43
C LEU A 175 10.61 2.46 21.20
N ALA A 176 11.48 3.40 20.79
CA ALA A 176 12.71 3.69 21.53
C ALA A 176 12.45 4.47 22.83
N SER A 177 11.32 5.18 22.92
CA SER A 177 10.91 5.97 24.09
C SER A 177 9.80 5.31 24.91
N ALA A 178 9.14 4.28 24.37
CA ALA A 178 8.12 3.51 25.07
C ALA A 178 8.69 2.79 26.30
N GLY A 179 7.96 2.85 27.42
CA GLY A 179 8.27 2.13 28.65
C GLY A 179 7.35 0.93 28.86
N PRO A 180 6.10 1.15 29.31
CA PRO A 180 5.13 0.07 29.52
C PRO A 180 4.61 -0.60 28.25
N TYR A 181 4.11 -1.83 28.37
CA TYR A 181 3.55 -2.59 27.24
C TYR A 181 2.43 -1.87 26.48
N TYR A 182 1.60 -1.05 27.15
CA TYR A 182 0.53 -0.33 26.44
C TYR A 182 1.08 0.72 25.47
N GLU A 183 2.27 1.28 25.71
CA GLU A 183 2.90 2.27 24.83
C GLU A 183 3.39 1.62 23.54
N ASP A 184 3.91 0.40 23.60
CA ASP A 184 4.24 -0.40 22.41
C ASP A 184 3.02 -0.61 21.50
N ILE A 185 1.86 -0.92 22.10
CA ILE A 185 0.60 -1.11 21.36
C ILE A 185 0.16 0.21 20.73
N TYR A 186 0.31 1.33 21.44
CA TYR A 186 0.04 2.65 20.90
C TYR A 186 0.96 2.99 19.72
N CYS A 187 2.28 2.76 19.86
CA CYS A 187 3.26 2.99 18.79
C CYS A 187 2.93 2.15 17.54
N LEU A 188 2.56 0.88 17.72
CA LEU A 188 2.09 0.02 16.63
C LEU A 188 0.86 0.61 15.94
N ALA A 189 -0.16 1.00 16.72
CA ALA A 189 -1.39 1.55 16.17
C ALA A 189 -1.14 2.84 15.36
N MET A 190 -0.43 3.81 15.95
CA MET A 190 -0.18 5.10 15.33
C MET A 190 0.77 5.00 14.13
N HIS A 191 1.97 4.48 14.35
CA HIS A 191 3.06 4.57 13.38
C HIS A 191 3.22 3.30 12.54
N GLY A 192 2.79 2.14 13.06
CA GLY A 192 2.80 0.88 12.32
C GLY A 192 1.55 0.63 11.47
N MET A 193 0.43 1.29 11.77
CA MET A 193 -0.85 1.06 11.08
C MET A 193 -1.44 2.34 10.49
N MET A 194 -1.76 3.34 11.34
CA MET A 194 -2.46 4.54 10.89
C MET A 194 -1.62 5.40 9.95
N GLU A 195 -0.33 5.64 10.23
CA GLU A 195 0.53 6.40 9.32
C GLU A 195 0.74 5.70 7.96
N PRO A 196 1.08 4.40 7.88
CA PRO A 196 1.13 3.68 6.60
C PRO A 196 -0.21 3.70 5.85
N SER A 197 -1.33 3.64 6.57
CA SER A 197 -2.66 3.77 5.98
C SER A 197 -2.89 5.14 5.33
N SER A 198 -2.44 6.22 5.99
CA SER A 198 -2.47 7.58 5.46
C SER A 198 -1.59 7.71 4.22
N CYS A 199 -0.41 7.07 4.22
CA CYS A 199 0.44 7.00 3.03
C CYS A 199 -0.27 6.32 1.86
N ALA A 200 -0.98 5.21 2.13
CA ALA A 200 -1.72 4.47 1.10
C ALA A 200 -2.87 5.28 0.50
N THR A 201 -3.66 5.98 1.32
CA THR A 201 -4.77 6.82 0.83
C THR A 201 -4.26 8.06 0.11
N LYS A 202 -3.22 8.74 0.61
CA LYS A 202 -2.57 9.86 -0.10
C LYS A 202 -1.99 9.43 -1.45
N ALA A 203 -1.43 8.23 -1.53
CA ALA A 203 -0.89 7.68 -2.76
C ALA A 203 -1.95 7.51 -3.86
N THR A 204 -3.25 7.53 -3.55
CA THR A 204 -4.31 7.49 -4.57
C THR A 204 -4.74 8.87 -5.07
N GLY A 205 -4.09 9.94 -4.59
CA GLY A 205 -4.48 11.33 -4.89
C GLY A 205 -5.66 11.82 -4.05
N ALA A 206 -6.06 11.08 -3.00
CA ALA A 206 -7.06 11.57 -2.06
C ALA A 206 -6.54 12.81 -1.32
N PRO A 207 -7.37 13.85 -1.12
CA PRO A 207 -6.99 14.99 -0.30
C PRO A 207 -6.66 14.53 1.12
N ILE A 208 -5.73 15.23 1.78
CA ILE A 208 -5.40 14.99 3.18
C ILE A 208 -6.69 15.19 3.98
N ARG A 209 -7.19 14.13 4.63
CA ARG A 209 -8.14 14.31 5.74
C ARG A 209 -7.36 15.05 6.82
N THR A 210 -7.53 16.36 6.91
CA THR A 210 -7.18 17.12 8.11
C THR A 210 -7.91 16.44 9.26
N ALA A 211 -7.19 16.09 10.32
CA ALA A 211 -7.80 15.56 11.52
C ALA A 211 -8.90 16.56 11.93
N GLN A 212 -10.16 16.12 11.95
CA GLN A 212 -11.19 16.84 12.66
C GLN A 212 -10.70 16.90 14.12
N ARG A 213 -10.41 18.11 14.55
CA ARG A 213 -10.05 18.42 15.94
C ARG A 213 -11.23 18.09 16.85
#